data_AF-A0A7C6PBR3-F1
#
_entry.id   AF-A0A7C6PBR3-F1
#
_cell.length_a   1.000
_cell.length_b   1.000
_cell.length_c   1.000
_cell.angle_alpha   90.00
_cell.angle_beta   90.00
_cell.angle_gamma   90.00
#
_symmetry.space_group_name_H-M   'P 1'
#
loop_
_entity.id
_entity.type
_entity.pdbx_description
1 polymer ?
#
loop_
_entity_poly.entity_id
_entity_poly.type
_entity_poly.pdbx_seq_one_letter_code
_entity_poly.pdbx_strand_id
1 'polypeptide(L)'
;MDELTLPANSGVAAIGLKIGLILPHDDIASITADAVKTIAADGDIICITEAVVARSQNRYVSCTELAEEVQRKLNMKPGGTLAMISPIASRNRFALILKAAAMATRGGKVIVQLPIPLDEVGNLVIDEDFASTRLKLKKTLQSLLEARGNTPMLNVLIREIIAALKLQEIGYHIISIRKITGKGIADLTVRMPDGKIAVVEVTFAELKKAARKAVGIQQDVPEAECALAVAVNLEHHNLTIVDANDYLGQTDVEPETLDFSAQLDSYHEPDVIFSNELGNNIFTHPITDVDYQELYLRMIEEAGARGEIIFTNNPFKIYDMGYIDGVCIGAVHEREKLKEIFLSFGAMVPVITIQDVGPEPWGAIGSNVSDFQEGILKLLPEDGDGTAEQIKEKIFDVTGKKVEVLIFGDGAYKDPDTRIYELADPHPAVGVSSGLQNAGLRGGTKLKLVVDTLYSQGYNKEEIISQIKEKQNDIVTEDLGTTPRSATSILGTLADLVAGSADAGTPIVLVRGFEYNS
;
A
#
# COMPACT_ATOMS: atom_id res chain seq x y z
N MET A 1 -15.66 -19.78 36.07
CA MET A 1 -14.26 -19.67 36.56
C MET A 1 -14.06 -18.18 36.67
N ASP A 2 -14.20 -17.66 37.89
CA ASP A 2 -14.69 -16.28 38.08
C ASP A 2 -13.59 -15.32 38.52
N GLU A 3 -12.31 -15.69 38.36
CA GLU A 3 -11.17 -14.79 38.52
C GLU A 3 -10.04 -15.19 37.56
N LEU A 4 -9.38 -14.18 36.97
CA LEU A 4 -8.19 -14.37 36.14
C LEU A 4 -6.94 -14.33 37.02
N THR A 5 -6.35 -15.50 37.29
CA THR A 5 -5.09 -15.61 38.03
C THR A 5 -3.92 -15.84 37.08
N LEU A 6 -2.93 -14.94 37.10
CA LEU A 6 -1.67 -15.13 36.38
C LEU A 6 -0.60 -15.74 37.30
N PRO A 7 0.34 -16.54 36.78
CA PRO A 7 1.52 -16.97 37.53
C PRO A 7 2.28 -15.79 38.14
N ALA A 8 2.83 -15.94 39.36
CA ALA A 8 3.54 -14.87 40.07
C ALA A 8 4.79 -14.34 39.35
N ASN A 9 5.32 -15.10 38.38
CA ASN A 9 6.44 -14.71 37.53
C ASN A 9 6.00 -14.12 36.17
N SER A 10 4.73 -13.77 36.01
CA SER A 10 4.22 -13.11 34.80
C SER A 10 4.67 -11.65 34.78
N GLY A 11 5.21 -11.20 33.64
CA GLY A 11 5.49 -9.78 33.40
C GLY A 11 4.26 -9.10 32.83
N VAL A 12 4.11 -9.16 31.50
CA VAL A 12 2.95 -8.63 30.77
C VAL A 12 2.13 -9.80 30.21
N ALA A 13 0.81 -9.72 30.32
CA ALA A 13 -0.12 -10.64 29.66
C ALA A 13 -1.16 -9.86 28.85
N ALA A 14 -1.54 -10.36 27.68
CA ALA A 14 -2.62 -9.85 26.85
C ALA A 14 -3.60 -10.98 26.54
N ILE A 15 -4.89 -10.74 26.74
CA ILE A 15 -5.92 -11.78 26.70
C ILE A 15 -7.13 -11.28 25.92
N GLY A 16 -7.41 -11.91 24.78
CA GLY A 16 -8.62 -11.67 24.01
C GLY A 16 -9.86 -12.21 24.73
N LEU A 17 -10.88 -11.38 24.87
CA LEU A 17 -12.13 -11.68 25.56
C LEU A 17 -13.23 -11.89 24.53
N LYS A 18 -13.87 -13.08 24.59
CA LYS A 18 -15.01 -13.38 23.75
C LYS A 18 -16.25 -12.67 24.26
N ILE A 19 -16.91 -11.90 23.39
CA ILE A 19 -18.19 -11.27 23.69
C ILE A 19 -19.26 -11.66 22.67
N GLY A 20 -20.51 -11.28 22.95
CA GLY A 20 -21.61 -11.42 22.00
C GLY A 20 -21.49 -10.49 20.79
N LEU A 21 -22.46 -10.58 19.88
CA LEU A 21 -22.55 -9.67 18.75
C LEU A 21 -22.86 -8.25 19.24
N ILE A 22 -22.10 -7.28 18.74
CA ILE A 22 -22.40 -5.86 18.89
C ILE A 22 -23.26 -5.41 17.71
N LEU A 23 -24.35 -4.73 18.01
CA LEU A 23 -25.29 -4.15 17.04
C LEU A 23 -25.30 -2.62 17.15
N PRO A 24 -25.83 -1.93 16.12
CA PRO A 24 -26.09 -0.51 16.19
C PRO A 24 -26.91 -0.12 17.43
N HIS A 25 -26.47 0.95 18.10
CA HIS A 25 -27.07 1.52 19.32
C HIS A 25 -26.88 0.72 20.61
N ASP A 26 -26.05 -0.32 20.61
CA ASP A 26 -25.67 -1.01 21.84
C ASP A 26 -24.83 -0.11 22.78
N ASP A 27 -24.97 -0.33 24.09
CA ASP A 27 -24.17 0.34 25.12
C ASP A 27 -22.82 -0.37 25.29
N ILE A 28 -21.83 0.07 24.50
CA ILE A 28 -20.48 -0.52 24.50
C ILE A 28 -19.79 -0.40 25.86
N ALA A 29 -20.11 0.62 26.66
CA ALA A 29 -19.54 0.78 28.00
C ALA A 29 -20.08 -0.26 28.96
N SER A 30 -21.40 -0.48 28.98
CA SER A 30 -22.00 -1.55 29.79
C SER A 30 -21.52 -2.93 29.34
N ILE A 31 -21.46 -3.20 28.04
CA ILE A 31 -21.00 -4.49 27.51
C ILE A 31 -19.54 -4.76 27.89
N THR A 32 -18.66 -3.75 27.77
CA THR A 32 -17.25 -3.89 28.13
C THR A 32 -17.09 -4.10 29.63
N ALA A 33 -17.82 -3.35 30.46
CA ALA A 33 -17.78 -3.51 31.91
C ALA A 33 -18.25 -4.90 32.36
N ASP A 34 -19.31 -5.43 31.75
CA ASP A 34 -19.77 -6.79 32.03
C ASP A 34 -18.76 -7.86 31.58
N ALA A 35 -18.10 -7.66 30.44
CA ALA A 35 -17.08 -8.59 29.92
C ALA A 35 -15.85 -8.72 30.82
N VAL A 36 -15.45 -7.63 31.50
CA VAL A 36 -14.28 -7.61 32.39
C VAL A 36 -14.63 -7.73 33.87
N LYS A 37 -15.92 -7.79 34.21
CA LYS A 37 -16.45 -7.63 35.57
C LYS A 37 -15.77 -8.47 36.64
N THR A 38 -15.48 -9.73 36.32
CA THR A 38 -14.93 -10.72 37.25
C THR A 38 -13.41 -10.87 37.13
N ILE A 39 -12.79 -10.22 36.15
CA ILE A 39 -11.37 -10.43 35.82
C ILE A 39 -10.52 -9.18 35.93
N ALA A 40 -11.09 -7.98 35.87
CA ALA A 40 -10.35 -6.72 35.94
C ALA A 40 -9.63 -6.52 37.29
N ALA A 41 -8.44 -5.92 37.23
CA ALA A 41 -7.64 -5.51 38.37
C ALA A 41 -7.14 -4.07 38.20
N ASP A 42 -6.72 -3.44 39.31
CA ASP A 42 -6.16 -2.10 39.27
C ASP A 42 -4.88 -2.07 38.42
N GLY A 43 -4.79 -1.10 37.51
CA GLY A 43 -3.69 -0.96 36.56
C GLY A 43 -3.80 -1.82 35.30
N ASP A 44 -4.88 -2.58 35.12
CA ASP A 44 -5.16 -3.21 33.84
C ASP A 44 -5.50 -2.16 32.78
N ILE A 45 -5.19 -2.49 31.52
CA ILE A 45 -5.56 -1.70 30.35
C ILE A 45 -6.56 -2.53 29.53
N ILE A 46 -7.74 -1.98 29.29
CA ILE A 46 -8.79 -2.64 28.49
C ILE A 46 -8.76 -2.04 27.09
N CYS A 47 -8.33 -2.84 26.12
CA CYS A 47 -8.27 -2.45 24.72
C CYS A 47 -9.55 -2.92 23.99
N ILE A 48 -10.22 -2.06 23.22
CA ILE A 48 -11.40 -2.40 22.42
C ILE A 48 -11.16 -2.00 20.97
N THR A 49 -11.50 -2.85 20.00
CA THR A 49 -11.40 -2.49 18.57
C THR A 49 -12.33 -1.33 18.24
N GLU A 50 -11.82 -0.37 17.47
CA GLU A 50 -12.55 0.72 16.84
C GLU A 50 -13.81 0.25 16.11
N ALA A 51 -13.80 -0.99 15.60
CA ALA A 51 -14.82 -1.54 14.74
C ALA A 51 -16.13 -1.74 15.48
N VAL A 52 -16.04 -2.28 16.70
CA VAL A 52 -17.22 -2.53 17.51
C VAL A 52 -17.73 -1.26 18.17
N VAL A 53 -16.82 -0.34 18.51
CA VAL A 53 -17.21 0.98 19.03
C VAL A 53 -17.95 1.78 17.97
N ALA A 54 -17.41 1.86 16.75
CA ALA A 54 -18.07 2.53 15.64
C ALA A 54 -19.43 1.91 15.31
N ARG A 55 -19.51 0.57 15.35
CA ARG A 55 -20.75 -0.15 15.13
C ARG A 55 -21.80 0.18 16.19
N SER A 56 -21.45 0.15 17.47
CA SER A 56 -22.38 0.48 18.56
C SER A 56 -22.86 1.93 18.46
N GLN A 57 -22.02 2.83 17.96
CA GLN A 57 -22.36 4.22 17.67
C GLN A 57 -23.16 4.43 16.37
N ASN A 58 -23.47 3.36 15.62
CA ASN A 58 -24.15 3.41 14.32
C ASN A 58 -23.43 4.32 13.30
N ARG A 59 -22.10 4.25 13.24
CA ARG A 59 -21.25 5.09 12.39
C ARG A 59 -21.16 4.54 10.97
N TYR A 60 -22.14 4.87 10.14
CA TYR A 60 -22.21 4.45 8.74
C TYR A 60 -22.44 5.64 7.81
N VAL A 61 -21.92 5.54 6.58
CA VAL A 61 -22.14 6.53 5.53
C VAL A 61 -22.28 5.82 4.18
N SER A 62 -23.15 6.32 3.32
CA SER A 62 -23.30 5.82 1.95
C SER A 62 -22.32 6.48 0.97
N CYS A 63 -22.02 5.80 -0.14
CA CYS A 63 -21.27 6.39 -1.26
C CYS A 63 -21.94 7.66 -1.79
N THR A 64 -23.27 7.73 -1.76
CA THR A 64 -24.03 8.92 -2.19
C THR A 64 -23.74 10.11 -1.30
N GLU A 65 -23.81 9.94 0.02
CA GLU A 65 -23.50 11.01 0.98
C GLU A 65 -22.04 11.47 0.87
N LEU A 66 -21.09 10.53 0.76
CA LEU A 66 -19.68 10.88 0.53
C LEU A 66 -19.49 11.61 -0.81
N ALA A 67 -20.18 11.20 -1.87
CA ALA A 67 -20.08 11.85 -3.17
C ALA A 67 -20.60 13.29 -3.14
N GLU A 68 -21.68 13.57 -2.40
CA GLU A 68 -22.20 14.92 -2.19
C GLU A 68 -21.21 15.78 -1.41
N GLU A 69 -20.52 15.21 -0.42
CA GLU A 69 -19.45 15.89 0.30
C GLU A 69 -18.25 16.24 -0.57
N VAL A 70 -17.76 15.29 -1.38
CA VAL A 70 -16.68 15.54 -2.36
C VAL A 70 -17.12 16.66 -3.31
N GLN A 71 -18.34 16.60 -3.84
CA GLN A 71 -18.88 17.62 -4.73
C GLN A 71 -18.84 19.01 -4.10
N ARG A 72 -19.33 19.13 -2.87
CA ARG A 72 -19.41 20.39 -2.13
C ARG A 72 -18.03 20.93 -1.82
N LYS A 73 -17.11 20.10 -1.30
CA LYS A 73 -15.78 20.55 -0.86
C LYS A 73 -14.86 20.91 -2.02
N LEU A 74 -14.99 20.23 -3.15
CA LEU A 74 -14.21 20.51 -4.35
C LEU A 74 -14.92 21.44 -5.34
N ASN A 75 -16.17 21.84 -5.06
CA ASN A 75 -17.00 22.62 -5.99
C ASN A 75 -17.08 21.96 -7.39
N MET A 76 -17.22 20.63 -7.41
CA MET A 76 -17.15 19.83 -8.64
C MET A 76 -18.33 20.12 -9.57
N LYS A 77 -18.02 20.42 -10.83
CA LYS A 77 -19.03 20.55 -11.89
C LYS A 77 -19.39 19.19 -12.48
N PRO A 78 -20.61 19.03 -13.05
CA PRO A 78 -20.93 17.83 -13.80
C PRO A 78 -19.95 17.64 -14.97
N GLY A 79 -19.47 16.41 -15.16
CA GLY A 79 -18.45 16.10 -16.15
C GLY A 79 -17.03 16.51 -15.76
N GLY A 80 -16.82 16.95 -14.50
CA GLY A 80 -15.51 17.39 -14.02
C GLY A 80 -14.50 16.25 -13.84
N THR A 81 -13.23 16.62 -13.72
CA THR A 81 -12.12 15.67 -13.52
C THR A 81 -11.61 15.74 -12.07
N LEU A 82 -11.66 14.61 -11.36
CA LEU A 82 -11.13 14.47 -10.01
C LEU A 82 -9.85 13.63 -10.03
N ALA A 83 -8.79 14.13 -9.40
CA ALA A 83 -7.59 13.34 -9.16
C ALA A 83 -7.60 12.71 -7.77
N MET A 84 -7.37 11.40 -7.68
CA MET A 84 -7.17 10.64 -6.45
C MET A 84 -5.69 10.29 -6.32
N ILE A 85 -5.05 10.70 -5.22
CA ILE A 85 -3.59 10.63 -5.05
C ILE A 85 -3.20 9.59 -4.00
N SER A 86 -2.37 8.63 -4.39
CA SER A 86 -1.79 7.60 -3.53
C SER A 86 -2.79 6.87 -2.61
N PRO A 87 -3.97 6.40 -3.10
CA PRO A 87 -4.82 5.53 -2.30
C PRO A 87 -4.10 4.22 -1.96
N ILE A 88 -4.36 3.67 -0.78
CA ILE A 88 -3.88 2.32 -0.41
C ILE A 88 -4.58 1.29 -1.31
N ALA A 89 -3.85 0.25 -1.74
CA ALA A 89 -4.36 -0.88 -2.50
C ALA A 89 -5.22 -1.78 -1.59
N SER A 90 -6.47 -1.42 -1.39
CA SER A 90 -7.39 -2.10 -0.46
C SER A 90 -8.81 -2.12 -0.99
N ARG A 91 -9.32 -3.35 -1.17
CA ARG A 91 -10.72 -3.60 -1.54
C ARG A 91 -11.67 -3.11 -0.46
N ASN A 92 -11.28 -3.29 0.80
CA ASN A 92 -12.11 -3.01 1.96
C ASN A 92 -12.15 -1.53 2.33
N ARG A 93 -11.16 -0.73 1.93
CA ARG A 93 -11.12 0.70 2.27
C ARG A 93 -11.42 1.59 1.06
N PHE A 94 -10.73 1.37 -0.06
CA PHE A 94 -10.71 2.33 -1.16
C PHE A 94 -11.70 2.05 -2.29
N ALA A 95 -12.21 0.82 -2.44
CA ALA A 95 -13.13 0.50 -3.52
C ALA A 95 -14.39 1.40 -3.50
N LEU A 96 -15.03 1.54 -2.35
CA LEU A 96 -16.23 2.39 -2.21
C LEU A 96 -15.91 3.90 -2.11
N ILE A 97 -14.72 4.27 -1.62
CA ILE A 97 -14.25 5.67 -1.65
C ILE A 97 -14.06 6.13 -3.11
N LEU A 98 -13.46 5.29 -3.97
CA LEU A 98 -13.30 5.58 -5.39
C LEU A 98 -14.63 5.60 -6.12
N LYS A 99 -15.58 4.72 -5.76
CA LYS A 99 -16.95 4.76 -6.27
C LYS A 99 -17.63 6.09 -5.93
N ALA A 100 -17.52 6.56 -4.68
CA ALA A 100 -18.05 7.86 -4.27
C ALA A 100 -17.37 9.03 -4.99
N ALA A 101 -16.04 8.99 -5.14
CA ALA A 101 -15.27 9.99 -5.89
C ALA A 101 -15.73 10.06 -7.36
N ALA A 102 -15.99 8.91 -7.99
CA ALA A 102 -16.52 8.83 -9.34
C ALA A 102 -17.95 9.40 -9.44
N MET A 103 -18.84 9.04 -8.52
CA MET A 103 -20.18 9.61 -8.44
C MET A 103 -20.14 11.15 -8.32
N ALA A 104 -19.18 11.68 -7.58
CA ALA A 104 -19.01 13.12 -7.40
C ALA A 104 -18.72 13.88 -8.71
N THR A 105 -18.11 13.22 -9.69
CA THR A 105 -17.86 13.81 -11.01
C THR A 105 -19.12 13.97 -11.86
N ARG A 106 -20.18 13.20 -11.56
CA ARG A 106 -21.45 13.17 -12.30
C ARG A 106 -21.24 12.99 -13.81
N GLY A 107 -20.61 11.87 -14.18
CA GLY A 107 -20.33 11.53 -15.58
C GLY A 107 -18.99 12.06 -16.11
N GLY A 108 -18.08 12.45 -15.22
CA GLY A 108 -16.77 13.00 -15.58
C GLY A 108 -15.66 11.97 -15.59
N LYS A 109 -14.49 12.35 -15.08
CA LYS A 109 -13.28 11.52 -15.09
C LYS A 109 -12.68 11.43 -13.69
N VAL A 110 -12.20 10.24 -13.31
CA VAL A 110 -11.34 10.06 -12.13
C VAL A 110 -9.97 9.58 -12.59
N ILE A 111 -8.94 10.37 -12.26
CA ILE A 111 -7.53 9.99 -12.47
C ILE A 111 -7.01 9.46 -11.14
N VAL A 112 -6.56 8.22 -11.09
CA VAL A 112 -5.91 7.65 -9.90
C VAL A 112 -4.41 7.61 -10.14
N GLN A 113 -3.65 8.29 -9.30
CA GLN A 113 -2.21 8.15 -9.28
C GLN A 113 -1.81 7.16 -8.18
N LEU A 114 -1.11 6.11 -8.56
CA LEU A 114 -0.52 5.13 -7.65
C LEU A 114 1.00 5.32 -7.58
N PRO A 115 1.61 5.30 -6.38
CA PRO A 115 3.07 5.25 -6.23
C PRO A 115 3.62 3.91 -6.75
N ILE A 116 4.94 3.82 -6.95
CA ILE A 116 5.59 2.61 -7.47
C ILE A 116 6.82 2.20 -6.65
N PRO A 117 7.05 0.88 -6.48
CA PRO A 117 6.16 -0.23 -6.86
C PRO A 117 5.07 -0.54 -5.82
N LEU A 118 5.17 0.09 -4.64
CA LEU A 118 4.30 -0.15 -3.49
C LEU A 118 3.53 1.12 -3.11
N ASP A 119 2.38 0.94 -2.47
CA ASP A 119 1.72 2.01 -1.71
C ASP A 119 2.43 2.31 -0.37
N GLU A 120 1.90 3.27 0.40
CA GLU A 120 2.51 3.71 1.66
C GLU A 120 2.57 2.63 2.75
N VAL A 121 1.75 1.57 2.66
CA VAL A 121 1.74 0.46 3.62
C VAL A 121 2.44 -0.78 3.08
N GLY A 122 2.95 -0.73 1.85
CA GLY A 122 3.74 -1.80 1.25
C GLY A 122 2.95 -2.77 0.37
N ASN A 123 1.68 -2.50 0.04
CA ASN A 123 0.96 -3.33 -0.93
C ASN A 123 1.56 -3.12 -2.33
N LEU A 124 1.81 -4.21 -3.04
CA LEU A 124 2.27 -4.18 -4.43
C LEU A 124 1.14 -3.66 -5.34
N VAL A 125 1.40 -2.57 -6.05
CA VAL A 125 0.46 -2.01 -7.03
C VAL A 125 0.90 -2.25 -8.48
N ILE A 126 2.19 -2.47 -8.69
CA ILE A 126 2.78 -2.87 -9.97
C ILE A 126 4.05 -3.68 -9.69
N ASP A 127 4.34 -4.67 -10.52
CA ASP A 127 5.57 -5.45 -10.40
C ASP A 127 6.83 -4.56 -10.49
N GLU A 128 7.77 -4.78 -9.56
CA GLU A 128 8.96 -3.94 -9.41
C GLU A 128 9.92 -4.07 -10.61
N ASP A 129 10.12 -5.30 -11.10
CA ASP A 129 11.00 -5.58 -12.23
C ASP A 129 10.41 -5.00 -13.52
N PHE A 130 9.10 -5.17 -13.74
CA PHE A 130 8.36 -4.56 -14.83
C PHE A 130 8.50 -3.04 -14.79
N ALA A 131 8.14 -2.41 -13.67
CA ALA A 131 8.11 -0.96 -13.55
C ALA A 131 9.49 -0.33 -13.70
N SER A 132 10.51 -0.90 -13.03
CA SER A 132 11.88 -0.40 -13.11
C SER A 132 12.45 -0.52 -14.52
N THR A 133 12.18 -1.63 -15.21
CA THR A 133 12.61 -1.85 -16.60
C THR A 133 11.88 -0.93 -17.56
N ARG A 134 10.55 -0.78 -17.42
CA ARG A 134 9.71 0.08 -18.25
C ARG A 134 10.21 1.53 -18.20
N LEU A 135 10.40 2.08 -17.00
CA LEU A 135 10.86 3.46 -16.83
C LEU A 135 12.28 3.66 -17.38
N LYS A 136 13.20 2.69 -17.20
CA LYS A 136 14.54 2.75 -17.79
C LYS A 136 14.48 2.78 -19.33
N LEU A 137 13.64 1.95 -19.94
CA LEU A 137 13.43 1.92 -21.39
C LEU A 137 12.90 3.27 -21.88
N LYS A 138 11.88 3.83 -21.23
CA LYS A 138 11.29 5.13 -21.62
C LYS A 138 12.27 6.30 -21.47
N LYS A 139 13.05 6.36 -20.38
CA LYS A 139 14.12 7.36 -20.20
C LYS A 139 15.21 7.24 -21.27
N THR A 140 15.56 6.01 -21.62
CA THR A 140 16.51 5.74 -22.71
C THR A 140 15.95 6.20 -24.05
N LEU A 141 14.67 5.90 -24.32
CA LEU A 141 13.98 6.35 -25.53
C LEU A 141 13.97 7.87 -25.64
N GLN A 142 13.60 8.58 -24.57
CA GLN A 142 13.62 10.03 -24.52
C GLN A 142 15.01 10.59 -24.84
N SER A 143 16.04 10.09 -24.16
CA SER A 143 17.43 10.50 -24.39
C SER A 143 17.88 10.28 -25.84
N LEU A 144 17.49 9.15 -26.44
CA LEU A 144 17.79 8.84 -27.84
C LEU A 144 17.03 9.75 -28.81
N LEU A 145 15.77 10.08 -28.54
CA LEU A 145 14.96 10.96 -29.38
C LEU A 145 15.50 12.40 -29.35
N GLU A 146 15.92 12.89 -28.19
CA GLU A 146 16.57 14.20 -28.05
C GLU A 146 17.91 14.24 -28.77
N ALA A 147 18.75 13.22 -28.59
CA ALA A 147 20.03 13.09 -29.29
C ALA A 147 19.88 12.84 -30.79
N ARG A 148 18.74 12.27 -31.23
CA ARG A 148 18.49 11.93 -32.63
C ARG A 148 18.66 13.13 -33.53
N GLY A 149 18.18 14.32 -33.15
CA GLY A 149 18.35 15.58 -33.91
C GLY A 149 18.64 15.40 -35.41
N ASN A 150 19.90 15.61 -35.81
CA ASN A 150 20.42 15.41 -37.18
C ASN A 150 21.22 14.08 -37.37
N THR A 151 21.14 13.15 -36.43
CA THR A 151 21.84 11.86 -36.38
C THR A 151 20.85 10.70 -36.63
N PRO A 152 20.44 10.46 -37.89
CA PRO A 152 19.44 9.42 -38.22
C PRO A 152 19.90 8.00 -37.86
N MET A 153 21.21 7.78 -37.68
CA MET A 153 21.77 6.50 -37.25
C MET A 153 21.25 6.04 -35.87
N LEU A 154 20.81 6.97 -35.01
CA LEU A 154 20.23 6.64 -33.71
C LEU A 154 18.87 5.92 -33.83
N ASN A 155 18.23 5.92 -35.00
CA ASN A 155 17.03 5.11 -35.23
C ASN A 155 17.30 3.62 -34.99
N VAL A 156 18.54 3.14 -35.17
CA VAL A 156 18.92 1.75 -34.89
C VAL A 156 18.76 1.41 -33.41
N LEU A 157 19.08 2.34 -32.51
CA LEU A 157 18.89 2.16 -31.06
C LEU A 157 17.42 2.37 -30.69
N ILE A 158 16.77 3.38 -31.27
CA ILE A 158 15.35 3.67 -31.01
C ILE A 158 14.48 2.47 -31.33
N ARG A 159 14.67 1.80 -32.46
CA ARG A 159 13.90 0.59 -32.80
C ARG A 159 14.07 -0.55 -31.79
N GLU A 160 15.26 -0.69 -31.20
CA GLU A 160 15.54 -1.74 -30.21
C GLU A 160 14.80 -1.44 -28.90
N ILE A 161 14.77 -0.17 -28.48
CA ILE A 161 14.01 0.25 -27.30
C ILE A 161 12.51 0.12 -27.54
N ILE A 162 11.99 0.50 -28.71
CA ILE A 162 10.58 0.32 -29.06
C ILE A 162 10.21 -1.18 -29.09
N ALA A 163 11.06 -2.02 -29.66
CA ALA A 163 10.88 -3.48 -29.61
C ALA A 163 10.82 -3.98 -28.16
N ALA A 164 11.72 -3.54 -27.29
CA ALA A 164 11.71 -3.92 -25.88
C ALA A 164 10.44 -3.47 -25.15
N LEU A 165 9.97 -2.23 -25.38
CA LEU A 165 8.73 -1.72 -24.79
C LEU A 165 7.51 -2.55 -25.24
N LYS A 166 7.41 -2.86 -26.54
CA LYS A 166 6.29 -3.64 -27.06
C LYS A 166 6.35 -5.11 -26.63
N LEU A 167 7.54 -5.71 -26.58
CA LEU A 167 7.74 -7.05 -26.06
C LEU A 167 7.32 -7.15 -24.58
N GLN A 168 7.66 -6.14 -23.78
CA GLN A 168 7.26 -6.09 -22.38
C GLN A 168 5.74 -6.01 -22.20
N GLU A 169 5.05 -5.22 -23.03
CA GLU A 169 3.58 -5.08 -23.03
C GLU A 169 2.87 -6.42 -23.33
N ILE A 170 3.46 -7.28 -24.17
CA ILE A 170 2.89 -8.60 -24.51
C ILE A 170 3.41 -9.75 -23.63
N GLY A 171 4.08 -9.43 -22.51
CA GLY A 171 4.44 -10.39 -21.46
C GLY A 171 5.88 -10.92 -21.49
N TYR A 172 6.76 -10.37 -22.32
CA TYR A 172 8.18 -10.73 -22.30
C TYR A 172 8.92 -9.94 -21.22
N HIS A 173 9.73 -10.61 -20.42
CA HIS A 173 10.58 -9.93 -19.45
C HIS A 173 11.94 -9.59 -20.08
N ILE A 174 12.29 -8.30 -20.13
CA ILE A 174 13.55 -7.85 -20.73
C ILE A 174 14.71 -8.11 -19.77
N ILE A 175 15.63 -9.00 -20.14
CA ILE A 175 16.80 -9.35 -19.31
C ILE A 175 17.95 -8.38 -19.58
N SER A 176 18.23 -8.09 -20.85
CA SER A 176 19.31 -7.17 -21.23
C SER A 176 19.14 -6.62 -22.63
N ILE A 177 19.78 -5.47 -22.87
CA ILE A 177 19.83 -4.79 -24.17
C ILE A 177 21.31 -4.72 -24.58
N ARG A 178 21.62 -5.10 -25.83
CA ARG A 178 22.97 -5.08 -26.40
C ARG A 178 24.02 -5.80 -25.54
N LYS A 179 23.71 -7.01 -25.09
CA LYS A 179 24.65 -7.84 -24.34
C LYS A 179 25.62 -8.55 -25.30
N ILE A 180 26.92 -8.41 -25.05
CA ILE A 180 27.95 -9.17 -25.76
C ILE A 180 27.81 -10.64 -25.37
N THR A 181 27.72 -11.52 -26.37
CA THR A 181 27.41 -12.94 -26.23
C THR A 181 28.34 -13.75 -27.13
N GLY A 182 29.40 -14.32 -26.54
CA GLY A 182 30.42 -15.03 -27.31
C GLY A 182 31.08 -14.14 -28.37
N LYS A 183 30.82 -14.42 -29.66
CA LYS A 183 31.33 -13.64 -30.80
C LYS A 183 30.33 -12.61 -31.34
N GLY A 184 29.09 -12.63 -30.87
CA GLY A 184 27.99 -11.77 -31.29
C GLY A 184 27.56 -10.74 -30.25
N ILE A 185 26.64 -9.86 -30.65
CA ILE A 185 25.90 -8.96 -29.75
C ILE A 185 24.43 -9.22 -30.02
N ALA A 186 23.69 -9.66 -29.00
CA ALA A 186 22.24 -9.77 -29.06
C ALA A 186 21.65 -8.38 -28.83
N ASP A 187 20.74 -7.94 -29.71
CA ASP A 187 20.09 -6.63 -29.53
C ASP A 187 19.24 -6.65 -28.24
N LEU A 188 18.47 -7.73 -28.03
CA LEU A 188 17.80 -7.99 -26.75
C LEU A 188 18.01 -9.45 -26.31
N THR A 189 18.00 -9.65 -25.01
CA THR A 189 17.76 -10.96 -24.39
C THR A 189 16.52 -10.85 -23.53
N VAL A 190 15.58 -11.76 -23.73
CA VAL A 190 14.27 -11.72 -23.08
C VAL A 190 13.93 -13.08 -22.48
N ARG A 191 13.14 -13.10 -21.42
CA ARG A 191 12.41 -14.28 -20.98
C ARG A 191 11.01 -14.21 -21.56
N MET A 192 10.62 -15.24 -22.29
CA MET A 192 9.31 -15.39 -22.91
C MET A 192 8.23 -15.69 -21.85
N PRO A 193 6.93 -15.50 -22.17
CA PRO A 193 5.84 -15.84 -21.24
C PRO A 193 5.83 -17.30 -20.77
N ASP A 194 6.36 -18.23 -21.57
CA ASP A 194 6.49 -19.65 -21.21
C ASP A 194 7.75 -19.96 -20.36
N GLY A 195 8.51 -18.93 -19.98
CA GLY A 195 9.70 -19.03 -19.14
C GLY A 195 11.02 -19.24 -19.90
N LYS A 196 10.97 -19.54 -21.20
CA LYS A 196 12.17 -19.76 -22.02
C LYS A 196 12.95 -18.48 -22.22
N ILE A 197 14.28 -18.58 -22.32
CA ILE A 197 15.12 -17.43 -22.68
C ILE A 197 15.30 -17.39 -24.19
N ALA A 198 15.10 -16.20 -24.76
CA ALA A 198 15.30 -15.95 -26.18
C ALA A 198 16.30 -14.82 -26.42
N VAL A 199 17.10 -14.98 -27.46
CA VAL A 199 17.85 -13.86 -28.07
C VAL A 199 17.00 -13.24 -29.17
N VAL A 200 16.98 -11.91 -29.22
CA VAL A 200 16.19 -11.16 -30.21
C VAL A 200 17.14 -10.33 -31.07
N GLU A 201 17.00 -10.48 -32.38
CA GLU A 201 17.61 -9.59 -33.35
C GLU A 201 16.56 -8.63 -33.91
N VAL A 202 16.85 -7.33 -33.81
CA VAL A 202 15.92 -6.28 -34.24
C VAL A 202 16.39 -5.68 -35.55
N THR A 203 15.47 -5.55 -36.51
CA THR A 203 15.73 -4.96 -37.82
C THR A 203 14.66 -3.92 -38.21
N PHE A 204 14.91 -3.13 -39.26
CA PHE A 204 13.85 -2.33 -39.89
C PHE A 204 13.12 -3.14 -40.97
N ALA A 205 13.86 -4.02 -41.65
CA ALA A 205 13.40 -4.84 -42.77
C ALA A 205 14.27 -6.10 -42.89
N GLU A 206 14.00 -6.99 -43.85
CA GLU A 206 14.75 -8.24 -44.05
C GLU A 206 14.65 -9.23 -42.87
N LEU A 207 13.44 -9.55 -42.41
CA LEU A 207 13.20 -10.46 -41.28
C LEU A 207 13.98 -11.79 -41.36
N LYS A 208 14.12 -12.35 -42.58
CA LYS A 208 14.89 -13.58 -42.82
C LYS A 208 16.39 -13.46 -42.52
N LYS A 209 16.96 -12.28 -42.70
CA LYS A 209 18.36 -12.01 -42.37
C LYS A 209 18.55 -11.85 -40.86
N ALA A 210 17.62 -11.14 -40.20
CA ALA A 210 17.57 -11.03 -38.76
C ALA A 210 17.44 -12.42 -38.10
N ALA A 211 16.55 -13.27 -38.61
CA ALA A 211 16.38 -14.64 -38.14
C ALA A 211 17.69 -15.45 -38.20
N ARG A 212 18.43 -15.40 -39.31
CA ARG A 212 19.73 -16.10 -39.41
C ARG A 212 20.74 -15.60 -38.38
N LYS A 213 20.77 -14.28 -38.13
CA LYS A 213 21.66 -13.69 -37.12
C LYS A 213 21.24 -14.09 -35.70
N ALA A 214 19.94 -14.06 -35.40
CA ALA A 214 19.39 -14.49 -34.11
C ALA A 214 19.74 -15.96 -33.81
N VAL A 215 19.53 -16.88 -34.76
CA VAL A 215 19.91 -18.30 -34.63
C VAL A 215 21.43 -18.47 -34.46
N GLY A 216 22.24 -17.66 -35.15
CA GLY A 216 23.69 -17.66 -34.97
C GLY A 216 24.12 -17.23 -33.56
N ILE A 217 23.51 -16.17 -33.02
CA ILE A 217 23.78 -15.68 -31.67
C ILE A 217 23.28 -16.67 -30.62
N GLN A 218 22.14 -17.32 -30.85
CA GLN A 218 21.58 -18.33 -29.95
C GLN A 218 22.59 -19.45 -29.65
N GLN A 219 23.36 -19.89 -30.66
CA GLN A 219 24.40 -20.90 -30.48
C GLN A 219 25.54 -20.46 -29.54
N ASP A 220 25.77 -19.16 -29.41
CA ASP A 220 26.77 -18.55 -28.54
C ASP A 220 26.23 -18.23 -27.13
N VAL A 221 24.92 -18.41 -26.88
CA VAL A 221 24.25 -18.14 -25.60
C VAL A 221 23.69 -19.44 -25.01
N PRO A 222 24.42 -20.11 -24.09
CA PRO A 222 24.02 -21.41 -23.56
C PRO A 222 22.64 -21.45 -22.89
N GLU A 223 22.18 -20.31 -22.37
CA GLU A 223 20.89 -20.17 -21.69
C GLU A 223 19.74 -19.93 -22.68
N ALA A 224 20.01 -19.57 -23.94
CA ALA A 224 18.97 -19.20 -24.92
C ALA A 224 18.40 -20.43 -25.64
N GLU A 225 17.17 -20.79 -25.29
CA GLU A 225 16.43 -21.90 -25.88
C GLU A 225 15.74 -21.50 -27.20
N CYS A 226 15.47 -20.21 -27.37
CA CYS A 226 14.78 -19.67 -28.54
C CYS A 226 15.57 -18.54 -29.20
N ALA A 227 15.22 -18.24 -30.45
CA ALA A 227 15.72 -17.09 -31.20
C ALA A 227 14.54 -16.38 -31.86
N LEU A 228 14.47 -15.06 -31.74
CA LEU A 228 13.40 -14.25 -32.29
C LEU A 228 13.95 -13.24 -33.29
N ALA A 229 13.25 -13.08 -34.40
CA ALA A 229 13.49 -12.00 -35.34
C ALA A 229 12.37 -10.98 -35.23
N VAL A 230 12.74 -9.71 -35.06
CA VAL A 230 11.79 -8.61 -34.88
C VAL A 230 12.09 -7.53 -35.92
N ALA A 231 11.11 -7.16 -36.73
CA ALA A 231 11.19 -6.01 -37.63
C ALA A 231 10.32 -4.86 -37.10
N VAL A 232 10.90 -3.68 -36.90
CA VAL A 232 10.19 -2.49 -36.40
C VAL A 232 10.06 -1.45 -37.49
N ASN A 233 8.83 -1.06 -37.79
CA ASN A 233 8.51 0.03 -38.70
C ASN A 233 8.14 1.27 -37.90
N LEU A 234 9.08 2.21 -37.79
CA LEU A 234 8.88 3.45 -37.04
C LEU A 234 7.88 4.42 -37.70
N GLU A 235 7.65 4.32 -39.01
CA GLU A 235 6.73 5.19 -39.74
C GLU A 235 5.28 4.70 -39.62
N HIS A 236 5.09 3.38 -39.71
CA HIS A 236 3.77 2.75 -39.65
C HIS A 236 3.41 2.27 -38.24
N HIS A 237 4.28 2.55 -37.25
CA HIS A 237 4.11 2.24 -35.84
C HIS A 237 3.72 0.79 -35.55
N ASN A 238 4.34 -0.14 -36.27
CA ASN A 238 4.12 -1.57 -36.08
C ASN A 238 5.42 -2.36 -36.00
N LEU A 239 5.32 -3.52 -35.38
CA LEU A 239 6.40 -4.46 -35.16
C LEU A 239 5.95 -5.81 -35.70
N THR A 240 6.81 -6.50 -36.43
CA THR A 240 6.58 -7.87 -36.88
C THR A 240 7.55 -8.81 -36.16
N ILE A 241 7.04 -9.88 -35.55
CA ILE A 241 7.81 -10.85 -34.76
C ILE A 241 7.62 -12.27 -35.30
N VAL A 242 8.67 -13.08 -35.26
CA VAL A 242 8.61 -14.50 -35.60
C VAL A 242 9.68 -15.30 -34.85
N ASP A 243 9.39 -16.57 -34.55
CA ASP A 243 10.43 -17.52 -34.14
C ASP A 243 11.40 -17.76 -35.30
N ALA A 244 12.67 -17.48 -35.06
CA ALA A 244 13.70 -17.51 -36.08
C ALA A 244 14.09 -18.93 -36.51
N ASN A 245 13.96 -19.92 -35.62
CA ASN A 245 14.25 -21.32 -35.94
C ASN A 245 13.16 -21.87 -36.86
N ASP A 246 11.89 -21.66 -36.51
CA ASP A 246 10.76 -22.12 -37.32
C ASP A 246 10.70 -21.42 -38.67
N TYR A 247 10.91 -20.10 -38.69
CA TYR A 247 10.91 -19.30 -39.92
C TYR A 247 11.99 -19.70 -40.93
N LEU A 248 13.10 -20.29 -40.45
CA LEU A 248 14.17 -20.82 -41.30
C LEU A 248 14.00 -22.32 -41.60
N GLY A 249 13.24 -23.05 -40.78
CA GLY A 249 13.14 -24.50 -40.73
C GLY A 249 12.19 -25.17 -41.73
N GLN A 250 11.65 -24.45 -42.71
CA GLN A 250 10.60 -24.92 -43.66
C GLN A 250 9.22 -25.16 -43.02
N THR A 251 9.00 -24.65 -41.82
CA THR A 251 7.65 -24.54 -41.24
C THR A 251 6.98 -23.29 -41.83
N ASP A 252 5.75 -23.41 -42.35
CA ASP A 252 4.94 -22.25 -42.77
C ASP A 252 4.47 -21.50 -41.51
N VAL A 253 5.37 -20.76 -40.88
CA VAL A 253 5.06 -19.84 -39.78
C VAL A 253 4.93 -18.44 -40.35
N GLU A 254 3.72 -17.90 -40.27
CA GLU A 254 3.46 -16.51 -40.61
C GLU A 254 3.96 -15.59 -39.48
N PRO A 255 4.77 -14.56 -39.79
CA PRO A 255 5.16 -13.56 -38.82
C PRO A 255 3.94 -12.80 -38.27
N GLU A 256 3.91 -12.57 -36.96
CA GLU A 256 2.85 -11.83 -36.29
C GLU A 256 3.15 -10.32 -36.35
N THR A 257 2.17 -9.50 -36.71
CA THR A 257 2.29 -8.03 -36.73
C THR A 257 1.51 -7.41 -35.58
N LEU A 258 2.18 -6.58 -34.79
CA LEU A 258 1.68 -5.90 -33.61
C LEU A 258 1.76 -4.37 -33.80
N ASP A 259 0.64 -3.68 -33.59
CA ASP A 259 0.58 -2.22 -33.60
C ASP A 259 1.03 -1.63 -32.25
N PHE A 260 1.80 -0.54 -32.28
CA PHE A 260 2.17 0.23 -31.09
C PHE A 260 1.81 1.71 -31.20
N SER A 261 0.98 2.09 -32.18
CA SER A 261 0.58 3.48 -32.42
C SER A 261 -0.16 4.08 -31.22
N ALA A 262 -0.97 3.27 -30.53
CA ALA A 262 -1.74 3.66 -29.35
C ALA A 262 -0.85 3.96 -28.12
N GLN A 263 0.40 3.52 -28.11
CA GLN A 263 1.35 3.71 -26.99
C GLN A 263 2.35 4.85 -27.24
N LEU A 264 2.34 5.51 -28.41
CA LEU A 264 3.34 6.53 -28.73
C LEU A 264 3.38 7.68 -27.72
N ASP A 265 2.21 8.24 -27.40
CA ASP A 265 2.10 9.33 -26.43
C ASP A 265 2.61 8.91 -25.05
N SER A 266 2.28 7.67 -24.67
CA SER A 266 2.68 7.12 -23.38
C SER A 266 4.20 6.91 -23.33
N TYR A 267 4.82 6.43 -24.42
CA TYR A 267 6.27 6.24 -24.53
C TYR A 267 7.07 7.56 -24.39
N HIS A 268 6.46 8.70 -24.72
CA HIS A 268 7.09 10.02 -24.59
C HIS A 268 7.06 10.59 -23.17
N GLU A 269 6.36 9.95 -22.24
CA GLU A 269 6.30 10.38 -20.85
C GLU A 269 7.14 9.44 -19.95
N PRO A 270 8.42 9.76 -19.70
CA PRO A 270 9.43 8.83 -19.17
C PRO A 270 9.28 8.49 -17.68
N ASP A 271 8.47 9.25 -16.93
CA ASP A 271 8.34 9.12 -15.48
C ASP A 271 6.98 8.54 -15.05
N VAL A 272 6.14 8.15 -16.00
CA VAL A 272 4.81 7.58 -15.75
C VAL A 272 4.69 6.25 -16.47
N ILE A 273 4.04 5.25 -15.87
CA ILE A 273 3.54 4.08 -16.58
C ILE A 273 2.02 4.21 -16.62
N PHE A 274 1.43 4.15 -17.81
CA PHE A 274 -0.01 4.26 -17.99
C PHE A 274 -0.66 2.88 -18.00
N SER A 275 -1.91 2.79 -17.59
CA SER A 275 -2.67 1.52 -17.59
C SER A 275 -2.68 0.79 -18.94
N ASN A 276 -2.76 1.54 -20.05
CA ASN A 276 -2.76 0.96 -21.41
C ASN A 276 -1.40 0.40 -21.85
N GLU A 277 -0.33 0.66 -21.09
CA GLU A 277 1.01 0.12 -21.35
C GLU A 277 1.21 -1.30 -20.83
N LEU A 278 0.34 -1.74 -19.92
CA LEU A 278 0.50 -3.03 -19.26
C LEU A 278 0.07 -4.18 -20.17
N GLY A 279 -0.76 -3.92 -21.18
CA GLY A 279 -1.18 -4.93 -22.16
C GLY A 279 -1.83 -6.13 -21.47
N ASN A 280 -1.21 -7.30 -21.61
CA ASN A 280 -1.71 -8.55 -21.03
C ASN A 280 -1.15 -8.84 -19.62
N ASN A 281 -0.32 -7.95 -19.08
CA ASN A 281 0.25 -8.14 -17.75
C ASN A 281 -0.81 -7.83 -16.68
N ILE A 282 -1.05 -8.81 -15.82
CA ILE A 282 -1.93 -8.69 -14.65
C ILE A 282 -1.04 -8.73 -13.41
N PHE A 283 -1.17 -7.72 -12.56
CA PHE A 283 -0.41 -7.64 -11.31
C PHE A 283 -1.38 -7.82 -10.15
N THR A 284 -1.54 -9.06 -9.70
CA THR A 284 -2.38 -9.35 -8.54
C THR A 284 -1.62 -9.14 -7.24
N HIS A 285 -2.35 -8.71 -6.22
CA HIS A 285 -1.82 -8.55 -4.89
C HIS A 285 -1.39 -9.92 -4.31
N PRO A 286 -0.18 -10.07 -3.74
CA PRO A 286 0.42 -11.36 -3.41
C PRO A 286 -0.36 -12.18 -2.37
N ILE A 287 -1.20 -11.53 -1.56
CA ILE A 287 -2.00 -12.19 -0.51
C ILE A 287 -3.46 -12.40 -0.94
N THR A 288 -4.06 -11.41 -1.60
CA THR A 288 -5.51 -11.38 -1.86
C THR A 288 -5.86 -11.83 -3.27
N ASP A 289 -4.87 -11.95 -4.15
CA ASP A 289 -5.00 -12.26 -5.57
C ASP A 289 -5.90 -11.26 -6.34
N VAL A 290 -6.07 -10.07 -5.79
CA VAL A 290 -6.87 -9.00 -6.40
C VAL A 290 -5.97 -8.14 -7.30
N ASP A 291 -6.40 -7.93 -8.55
CA ASP A 291 -5.90 -6.84 -9.39
C ASP A 291 -6.60 -5.53 -8.96
N TYR A 292 -5.85 -4.66 -8.28
CA TYR A 292 -6.40 -3.39 -7.79
C TYR A 292 -6.63 -2.36 -8.90
N GLN A 293 -5.90 -2.43 -10.01
CA GLN A 293 -6.15 -1.57 -11.14
C GLN A 293 -7.51 -1.89 -11.76
N GLU A 294 -7.77 -3.17 -12.03
CA GLU A 294 -9.05 -3.63 -12.56
C GLU A 294 -10.19 -3.30 -11.59
N LEU A 295 -10.01 -3.61 -10.30
CA LEU A 295 -11.02 -3.31 -9.28
C LEU A 295 -11.37 -1.82 -9.24
N TYR A 296 -10.37 -0.95 -9.24
CA TYR A 296 -10.57 0.50 -9.12
C TYR A 296 -11.20 1.09 -10.38
N LEU A 297 -10.75 0.69 -11.56
CA LEU A 297 -11.38 1.08 -12.82
C LEU A 297 -12.85 0.66 -12.85
N ARG A 298 -13.15 -0.59 -12.47
CA ARG A 298 -14.53 -1.10 -12.40
C ARG A 298 -15.40 -0.28 -11.44
N MET A 299 -14.91 0.04 -10.23
CA MET A 299 -15.67 0.86 -9.27
C MET A 299 -15.97 2.27 -9.80
N ILE A 300 -15.03 2.86 -10.54
CA ILE A 300 -15.21 4.17 -11.17
C ILE A 300 -16.24 4.11 -12.31
N GLU A 301 -16.14 3.10 -13.17
CA GLU A 301 -17.03 2.89 -14.32
C GLU A 301 -18.46 2.54 -13.92
N GLU A 302 -18.64 1.69 -12.89
CA GLU A 302 -19.95 1.39 -12.31
C GLU A 302 -20.67 2.63 -11.76
N ALA A 303 -19.89 3.62 -11.30
CA ALA A 303 -20.39 4.92 -10.85
C ALA A 303 -20.65 5.91 -12.00
N GLY A 304 -20.41 5.51 -13.25
CA GLY A 304 -20.69 6.29 -14.45
C GLY A 304 -19.61 7.30 -14.82
N ALA A 305 -18.39 7.23 -14.27
CA ALA A 305 -17.27 8.09 -14.64
C ALA A 305 -16.23 7.31 -15.47
N ARG A 306 -15.40 8.03 -16.23
CA ARG A 306 -14.23 7.45 -16.90
C ARG A 306 -13.08 7.30 -15.91
N GLY A 307 -12.56 6.08 -15.72
CA GLY A 307 -11.35 5.83 -14.94
C GLY A 307 -10.08 5.94 -15.77
N GLU A 308 -9.01 6.45 -15.16
CA GLU A 308 -7.66 6.36 -15.69
C GLU A 308 -6.68 6.18 -14.53
N ILE A 309 -5.80 5.17 -14.61
CA ILE A 309 -4.79 4.91 -13.59
C ILE A 309 -3.40 5.15 -14.18
N ILE A 310 -2.60 5.92 -13.45
CA ILE A 310 -1.19 6.17 -13.74
C ILE A 310 -0.32 5.74 -12.58
N PHE A 311 0.84 5.18 -12.90
CA PHE A 311 1.82 4.70 -11.92
C PHE A 311 3.06 5.58 -11.98
N THR A 312 3.34 6.31 -10.91
CA THR A 312 4.48 7.22 -10.83
C THR A 312 4.73 7.64 -9.39
N ASN A 313 5.99 7.93 -9.04
CA ASN A 313 6.34 8.53 -7.74
C ASN A 313 6.25 10.06 -7.74
N ASN A 314 5.92 10.68 -8.88
CA ASN A 314 5.66 12.11 -8.96
C ASN A 314 4.14 12.36 -9.05
N PRO A 315 3.47 12.70 -7.92
CA PRO A 315 2.02 12.88 -7.92
C PRO A 315 1.55 14.08 -8.76
N PHE A 316 2.44 15.01 -9.13
CA PHE A 316 2.11 16.15 -9.99
C PHE A 316 1.87 15.76 -11.45
N LYS A 317 2.22 14.54 -11.87
CA LYS A 317 1.95 14.04 -13.23
C LYS A 317 0.48 13.95 -13.58
N ILE A 318 -0.42 14.05 -12.60
CA ILE A 318 -1.84 14.25 -12.85
C ILE A 318 -2.11 15.49 -13.72
N TYR A 319 -1.31 16.56 -13.62
CA TYR A 319 -1.55 17.80 -14.37
C TYR A 319 -1.24 17.65 -15.86
N ASP A 320 -0.46 16.64 -16.24
CA ASP A 320 -0.18 16.29 -17.63
C ASP A 320 -1.37 15.52 -18.26
N MET A 321 -2.36 15.11 -17.44
CA MET A 321 -3.52 14.31 -17.86
C MET A 321 -4.74 15.14 -18.28
N GLY A 322 -4.55 16.44 -18.44
CA GLY A 322 -5.58 17.40 -18.83
C GLY A 322 -6.06 18.27 -17.67
N TYR A 323 -7.20 18.94 -17.89
CA TYR A 323 -7.79 19.82 -16.88
C TYR A 323 -8.32 19.00 -15.70
N ILE A 324 -8.01 19.44 -14.49
CA ILE A 324 -8.48 18.87 -13.22
C ILE A 324 -9.36 19.91 -12.54
N ASP A 325 -10.45 19.48 -11.92
CA ASP A 325 -11.38 20.34 -11.16
C ASP A 325 -11.12 20.26 -9.65
N GLY A 326 -10.54 19.17 -9.16
CA GLY A 326 -10.17 19.01 -7.75
C GLY A 326 -9.20 17.85 -7.52
N VAL A 327 -8.50 17.91 -6.39
CA VAL A 327 -7.54 16.87 -5.96
C VAL A 327 -8.00 16.33 -4.60
N CYS A 328 -8.09 15.00 -4.50
CA CYS A 328 -8.35 14.28 -3.26
C CYS A 328 -7.13 13.41 -2.92
N ILE A 329 -6.49 13.68 -1.78
CA ILE A 329 -5.38 12.88 -1.27
C ILE A 329 -5.96 11.64 -0.60
N GLY A 330 -5.72 10.49 -1.22
CA GLY A 330 -6.12 9.16 -0.77
C GLY A 330 -5.09 8.49 0.14
N ALA A 331 -3.86 9.00 0.26
CA ALA A 331 -2.93 8.52 1.27
C ALA A 331 -3.56 8.61 2.67
N VAL A 332 -3.30 7.64 3.55
CA VAL A 332 -3.75 7.68 4.94
C VAL A 332 -2.70 8.37 5.79
N HIS A 333 -1.43 7.96 5.71
CA HIS A 333 -0.38 8.45 6.60
C HIS A 333 0.32 9.69 6.06
N GLU A 334 0.63 9.71 4.76
CA GLU A 334 1.32 10.84 4.12
C GLU A 334 0.39 12.02 3.75
N ARG A 335 -0.89 11.94 4.11
CA ARG A 335 -1.95 12.83 3.61
C ARG A 335 -1.68 14.32 3.80
N GLU A 336 -1.26 14.74 4.99
CA GLU A 336 -1.03 16.15 5.31
C GLU A 336 0.19 16.70 4.56
N LYS A 337 1.27 15.90 4.53
CA LYS A 337 2.48 16.22 3.76
C LYS A 337 2.17 16.36 2.28
N LEU A 338 1.42 15.43 1.70
CA LEU A 338 1.02 15.50 0.29
C LEU A 338 0.10 16.68 0.02
N LYS A 339 -0.90 16.94 0.88
CA LYS A 339 -1.78 18.11 0.78
C LYS A 339 -0.98 19.41 0.79
N GLU A 340 -0.05 19.56 1.74
CA GLU A 340 0.83 20.73 1.85
C GLU A 340 1.71 20.90 0.61
N ILE A 341 2.26 19.81 0.08
CA ILE A 341 3.03 19.80 -1.18
C ILE A 341 2.18 20.31 -2.34
N PHE A 342 0.95 19.81 -2.52
CA PHE A 342 0.05 20.28 -3.58
C PHE A 342 -0.32 21.76 -3.42
N LEU A 343 -0.60 22.21 -2.20
CA LEU A 343 -0.91 23.62 -1.91
C LEU A 343 0.30 24.54 -2.16
N SER A 344 1.52 24.05 -1.90
CA SER A 344 2.75 24.83 -2.06
C SER A 344 3.22 24.93 -3.52
N PHE A 345 3.02 23.88 -4.31
CA PHE A 345 3.61 23.76 -5.66
C PHE A 345 2.62 23.88 -6.82
N GLY A 346 1.41 24.41 -6.59
CA GLY A 346 0.60 24.95 -7.68
C GLY A 346 -0.76 24.31 -7.92
N ALA A 347 -1.42 23.78 -6.88
CA ALA A 347 -2.85 23.51 -7.01
C ALA A 347 -3.63 24.83 -7.19
N MET A 348 -4.12 25.08 -8.41
CA MET A 348 -5.09 26.15 -8.70
C MET A 348 -6.54 25.71 -8.48
N VAL A 349 -6.70 24.49 -7.96
CA VAL A 349 -7.98 23.81 -7.70
C VAL A 349 -8.06 23.45 -6.23
N PRO A 350 -9.26 23.24 -5.67
CA PRO A 350 -9.40 22.77 -4.31
C PRO A 350 -8.66 21.44 -4.09
N VAL A 351 -7.96 21.33 -2.96
CA VAL A 351 -7.23 20.13 -2.53
C VAL A 351 -7.78 19.70 -1.17
N ILE A 352 -8.28 18.48 -1.09
CA ILE A 352 -8.78 17.86 0.14
C ILE A 352 -8.08 16.52 0.38
N THR A 353 -8.21 15.97 1.58
CA THR A 353 -7.87 14.58 1.87
C THR A 353 -9.14 13.76 2.02
N ILE A 354 -9.03 12.44 2.02
CA ILE A 354 -10.15 11.56 2.39
C ILE A 354 -10.64 11.79 3.83
N GLN A 355 -9.81 12.36 4.72
CA GLN A 355 -10.23 12.77 6.06
C GLN A 355 -11.21 13.96 6.02
N ASP A 356 -11.08 14.82 5.00
CA ASP A 356 -12.00 15.93 4.82
C ASP A 356 -13.38 15.47 4.29
N VAL A 357 -13.57 14.22 3.86
CA VAL A 357 -14.82 13.76 3.23
C VAL A 357 -15.62 12.90 4.19
N GLY A 358 -16.77 13.38 4.64
CA GLY A 358 -17.61 12.73 5.64
C GLY A 358 -17.60 13.46 6.98
N PRO A 359 -18.25 12.89 8.00
CA PRO A 359 -18.35 13.51 9.31
C PRO A 359 -17.00 13.57 10.03
N GLU A 360 -16.72 14.72 10.64
CA GLU A 360 -15.57 14.92 11.51
C GLU A 360 -15.56 13.94 12.70
N PRO A 361 -14.37 13.65 13.29
CA PRO A 361 -13.05 14.19 12.94
C PRO A 361 -12.32 13.39 11.84
N TRP A 362 -12.88 12.25 11.44
CA TRP A 362 -12.19 11.26 10.59
C TRP A 362 -12.59 11.32 9.12
N GLY A 363 -13.79 11.82 8.79
CA GLY A 363 -14.31 11.65 7.43
C GLY A 363 -14.30 10.18 7.01
N ALA A 364 -13.76 9.88 5.85
CA ALA A 364 -13.63 8.53 5.31
C ALA A 364 -12.30 7.85 5.66
N ILE A 365 -11.40 8.52 6.40
CA ILE A 365 -10.15 7.90 6.83
C ILE A 365 -10.46 6.79 7.84
N GLY A 366 -9.77 5.65 7.72
CA GLY A 366 -10.05 4.49 8.57
C GLY A 366 -11.39 3.78 8.26
N SER A 367 -12.14 4.24 7.25
CA SER A 367 -13.42 3.61 6.91
C SER A 367 -13.22 2.24 6.25
N ASN A 368 -14.23 1.38 6.43
CA ASN A 368 -14.20 0.01 5.92
C ASN A 368 -15.56 -0.36 5.32
N VAL A 369 -15.57 -1.17 4.25
CA VAL A 369 -16.82 -1.57 3.60
C VAL A 369 -17.69 -2.37 4.58
N SER A 370 -18.91 -1.90 4.78
CA SER A 370 -19.96 -2.61 5.51
C SER A 370 -20.90 -3.36 4.56
N ASP A 371 -21.25 -2.74 3.43
CA ASP A 371 -22.09 -3.36 2.40
C ASP A 371 -21.63 -2.90 1.01
N PHE A 372 -21.15 -3.84 0.19
CA PHE A 372 -20.71 -3.56 -1.17
C PHE A 372 -21.86 -3.24 -2.13
N GLN A 373 -23.02 -3.88 -1.95
CA GLN A 373 -24.15 -3.74 -2.86
C GLN A 373 -24.86 -2.41 -2.65
N GLU A 374 -25.11 -2.08 -1.38
CA GLU A 374 -25.73 -0.81 -0.99
C GLU A 374 -24.74 0.37 -0.94
N GLY A 375 -23.43 0.09 -1.07
CA GLY A 375 -22.39 1.12 -1.07
C GLY A 375 -22.24 1.80 0.28
N ILE A 376 -22.23 1.02 1.37
CA ILE A 376 -22.16 1.51 2.74
C ILE A 376 -20.76 1.27 3.32
N LEU A 377 -20.19 2.33 3.89
CA LEU A 377 -18.93 2.33 4.64
C LEU A 377 -19.22 2.49 6.14
N LYS A 378 -18.54 1.70 6.97
CA LYS A 378 -18.44 1.91 8.43
C LYS A 378 -17.29 2.89 8.68
N LEU A 379 -17.55 3.94 9.42
CA LEU A 379 -16.55 4.96 9.77
C LEU A 379 -15.85 4.63 11.10
N LEU A 380 -14.81 5.39 11.43
CA LEU A 380 -14.22 5.38 12.77
C LEU A 380 -15.18 5.97 13.83
N PRO A 381 -14.97 5.66 15.12
CA PRO A 381 -15.69 6.28 16.23
C PRO A 381 -15.61 7.81 16.21
N GLU A 382 -16.69 8.48 16.56
CA GLU A 382 -16.77 9.95 16.52
C GLU A 382 -15.86 10.60 17.58
N ASP A 383 -16.05 10.24 18.86
CA ASP A 383 -15.25 10.70 19.99
C ASP A 383 -14.63 9.48 20.69
N GLY A 384 -13.47 9.05 20.17
CA GLY A 384 -12.74 7.89 20.69
C GLY A 384 -12.31 8.07 22.15
N ASP A 385 -11.72 9.22 22.48
CA ASP A 385 -11.24 9.52 23.84
C ASP A 385 -12.40 9.61 24.83
N GLY A 386 -13.47 10.33 24.48
CA GLY A 386 -14.65 10.43 25.34
C GLY A 386 -15.34 9.07 25.56
N THR A 387 -15.39 8.22 24.53
CA THR A 387 -15.90 6.85 24.66
C THR A 387 -15.00 5.99 25.57
N ALA A 388 -13.68 6.12 25.44
CA ALA A 388 -12.74 5.41 26.31
C ALA A 388 -12.90 5.82 27.78
N GLU A 389 -13.12 7.10 28.07
CA GLU A 389 -13.38 7.58 29.43
C GLU A 389 -14.73 7.07 29.98
N GLN A 390 -15.79 7.05 29.16
CA GLN A 390 -17.09 6.48 29.56
C GLN A 390 -16.99 4.99 29.91
N ILE A 391 -16.23 4.22 29.12
CA ILE A 391 -15.98 2.80 29.39
C ILE A 391 -15.20 2.64 30.71
N LYS A 392 -14.18 3.47 30.92
CA LYS A 392 -13.36 3.48 32.14
C LYS A 392 -14.22 3.76 33.38
N GLU A 393 -15.03 4.81 33.36
CA GLU A 393 -15.97 5.15 34.43
C GLU A 393 -16.94 4.01 34.70
N LYS A 394 -17.52 3.42 33.64
CA LYS A 394 -18.46 2.31 33.77
C LYS A 394 -17.83 1.06 34.39
N ILE A 395 -16.59 0.73 34.02
CA ILE A 395 -15.84 -0.38 34.64
C ILE A 395 -15.63 -0.10 36.12
N PHE A 396 -15.25 1.13 36.49
CA PHE A 396 -15.06 1.52 37.88
C PHE A 396 -16.37 1.39 38.68
N ASP A 397 -17.50 1.84 38.13
CA ASP A 397 -18.80 1.75 38.80
C ASP A 397 -19.23 0.29 39.05
N VAL A 398 -18.94 -0.61 38.12
CA VAL A 398 -19.35 -2.03 38.19
C VAL A 398 -18.38 -2.87 39.03
N THR A 399 -17.09 -2.55 39.02
CA THR A 399 -16.03 -3.41 39.58
C THR A 399 -15.27 -2.79 40.75
N GLY A 400 -15.32 -1.46 40.90
CA GLY A 400 -14.47 -0.69 41.81
C GLY A 400 -12.98 -0.64 41.40
N LYS A 401 -12.63 -1.14 40.21
CA LYS A 401 -11.23 -1.23 39.74
C LYS A 401 -10.85 -0.04 38.88
N LYS A 402 -9.64 0.46 39.11
CA LYS A 402 -9.03 1.56 38.34
C LYS A 402 -8.26 0.99 37.17
N VAL A 403 -8.87 1.07 36.00
CA VAL A 403 -8.28 0.65 34.72
C VAL A 403 -8.05 1.85 33.82
N GLU A 404 -7.27 1.66 32.77
CA GLU A 404 -7.29 2.55 31.61
C GLU A 404 -7.90 1.83 30.40
N VAL A 405 -8.35 2.61 29.42
CA VAL A 405 -9.05 2.12 28.24
C VAL A 405 -8.37 2.66 26.98
N LEU A 406 -8.20 1.79 25.98
CA LEU A 406 -7.66 2.15 24.67
C LEU A 406 -8.58 1.60 23.58
N ILE A 407 -8.98 2.44 22.65
CA ILE A 407 -9.68 2.04 21.44
C ILE A 407 -8.63 1.87 20.34
N PHE A 408 -8.41 0.63 19.89
CA PHE A 408 -7.38 0.31 18.91
C PHE A 408 -7.97 0.15 17.52
N GLY A 409 -7.25 0.63 16.50
CA GLY A 409 -7.49 0.28 15.10
C GLY A 409 -6.47 -0.76 14.65
N ASP A 410 -6.23 -0.80 13.35
CA ASP A 410 -5.18 -1.60 12.70
C ASP A 410 -3.80 -1.41 13.38
N GLY A 411 -3.10 -2.52 13.66
CA GLY A 411 -1.80 -2.51 14.32
C GLY A 411 -0.64 -2.07 13.42
N ALA A 412 0.42 -1.52 14.00
CA ALA A 412 1.62 -1.15 13.22
C ALA A 412 2.57 -2.34 12.96
N TYR A 413 2.04 -3.56 12.83
CA TYR A 413 2.85 -4.75 12.54
C TYR A 413 3.24 -4.79 11.07
N LYS A 414 4.53 -4.96 10.80
CA LYS A 414 5.02 -5.26 9.45
C LYS A 414 5.30 -6.74 9.37
N ASP A 415 4.54 -7.43 8.53
CA ASP A 415 4.81 -8.83 8.24
C ASP A 415 6.18 -8.96 7.56
N PRO A 416 7.14 -9.72 8.13
CA PRO A 416 8.46 -9.89 7.55
C PRO A 416 8.46 -10.66 6.22
N ASP A 417 7.45 -11.50 5.97
CA ASP A 417 7.37 -12.34 4.78
C ASP A 417 6.80 -11.55 3.60
N THR A 418 5.67 -10.87 3.80
CA THR A 418 5.01 -10.08 2.75
C THR A 418 5.53 -8.65 2.65
N ARG A 419 6.18 -8.14 3.71
CA ARG A 419 6.64 -6.75 3.88
C ARG A 419 5.54 -5.71 3.89
N ILE A 420 4.29 -6.12 4.05
CA ILE A 420 3.13 -5.24 4.17
C ILE A 420 2.96 -4.87 5.66
N TYR A 421 2.66 -3.60 5.89
CA TYR A 421 2.18 -3.11 7.18
C TYR A 421 0.68 -3.39 7.28
N GLU A 422 0.25 -4.02 8.37
CA GLU A 422 -1.16 -4.16 8.74
C GLU A 422 -1.71 -2.86 9.35
N LEU A 423 -1.31 -1.71 8.79
CA LEU A 423 -1.61 -0.38 9.32
C LEU A 423 -2.31 0.44 8.25
N ALA A 424 -3.61 0.23 8.06
CA ALA A 424 -4.37 1.03 7.11
C ALA A 424 -5.23 2.10 7.80
N ASP A 425 -5.36 2.07 9.13
CA ASP A 425 -5.89 3.17 9.95
C ASP A 425 -4.85 4.26 10.16
N PRO A 426 -5.27 5.53 10.42
CA PRO A 426 -4.33 6.63 10.62
C PRO A 426 -3.39 6.43 11.80
N HIS A 427 -3.85 5.73 12.85
CA HIS A 427 -3.11 5.46 14.08
C HIS A 427 -3.55 4.11 14.67
N PRO A 428 -2.64 3.34 15.29
CA PRO A 428 -3.02 2.11 16.00
C PRO A 428 -3.94 2.36 17.21
N ALA A 429 -3.89 3.56 17.81
CA ALA A 429 -4.78 3.98 18.87
C ALA A 429 -5.68 5.11 18.35
N VAL A 430 -6.98 4.83 18.24
CA VAL A 430 -8.01 5.74 17.73
C VAL A 430 -8.61 6.58 18.85
N GLY A 431 -8.60 6.08 20.08
CA GLY A 431 -9.02 6.81 21.28
C GLY A 431 -8.40 6.24 22.54
N VAL A 432 -8.18 7.07 23.54
CA VAL A 432 -7.57 6.68 24.82
C VAL A 432 -8.21 7.40 26.00
N SER A 433 -8.29 6.73 27.14
CA SER A 433 -8.69 7.36 28.39
C SER A 433 -7.59 8.30 28.92
N SER A 434 -7.99 9.20 29.81
CA SER A 434 -7.14 10.23 30.39
C SER A 434 -5.76 9.76 30.90
N GLY A 435 -5.67 8.57 31.50
CA GLY A 435 -4.40 8.06 32.03
C GLY A 435 -3.40 7.62 30.96
N LEU A 436 -3.83 7.44 29.71
CA LEU A 436 -2.98 7.02 28.59
C LEU A 436 -2.62 8.17 27.63
N GLN A 437 -3.26 9.34 27.74
CA GLN A 437 -2.98 10.50 26.87
C GLN A 437 -1.51 10.97 26.95
N ASN A 438 -0.93 10.92 28.14
CA ASN A 438 0.47 11.27 28.38
C ASN A 438 1.39 10.05 28.45
N ALA A 439 0.89 8.85 28.14
CA ALA A 439 1.70 7.63 28.19
C ALA A 439 2.90 7.80 27.26
N GLY A 440 4.04 8.09 27.88
CA GLY A 440 5.19 8.64 27.19
C GLY A 440 5.80 7.66 26.20
N LEU A 441 6.88 8.09 25.58
CA LEU A 441 7.65 7.19 24.74
C LEU A 441 8.33 6.14 25.63
N ARG A 442 8.07 4.86 25.37
CA ARG A 442 8.71 3.75 26.09
C ARG A 442 10.21 3.76 25.80
N GLY A 443 10.98 4.19 26.77
CA GLY A 443 12.42 4.00 26.87
C GLY A 443 12.72 2.93 27.91
N GLY A 444 13.69 2.07 27.64
CA GLY A 444 14.20 1.12 28.63
C GLY A 444 15.71 0.96 28.52
N THR A 445 16.37 0.81 29.66
CA THR A 445 17.77 0.41 29.71
C THR A 445 17.87 -1.02 29.18
N LYS A 446 18.80 -1.28 28.25
CA LYS A 446 19.02 -2.64 27.72
C LYS A 446 19.59 -3.53 28.81
N LEU A 447 18.70 -4.18 29.58
CA LEU A 447 19.07 -5.06 30.70
C LEU A 447 20.15 -6.07 30.32
N LYS A 448 20.06 -6.69 29.13
CA LYS A 448 21.07 -7.61 28.61
C LYS A 448 22.45 -6.96 28.47
N LEU A 449 22.51 -5.74 27.95
CA LEU A 449 23.77 -5.00 27.83
C LEU A 449 24.35 -4.66 29.21
N VAL A 450 23.51 -4.25 30.16
CA VAL A 450 23.93 -3.97 31.54
C VAL A 450 24.47 -5.22 32.21
N VAL A 451 23.78 -6.36 32.07
CA VAL A 451 24.22 -7.67 32.58
C VAL A 451 25.54 -8.09 31.93
N ASP A 452 25.66 -8.00 30.60
CA ASP A 452 26.89 -8.35 29.87
C ASP A 452 28.06 -7.45 30.27
N THR A 453 27.80 -6.16 30.46
CA THR A 453 28.81 -5.18 30.89
C THR A 453 29.30 -5.51 32.30
N LEU A 454 28.41 -5.67 33.28
CA LEU A 454 28.79 -5.98 34.65
C LEU A 454 29.45 -7.37 34.75
N TYR A 455 28.96 -8.36 34.00
CA TYR A 455 29.61 -9.66 33.92
C TYR A 455 31.03 -9.59 33.36
N SER A 456 31.25 -8.80 32.29
CA SER A 456 32.58 -8.57 31.73
C SER A 456 33.53 -7.83 32.67
N GLN A 457 32.99 -7.05 33.61
CA GLN A 457 33.73 -6.35 34.67
C GLN A 457 34.05 -7.27 35.87
N GLY A 458 33.64 -8.54 35.82
CA GLY A 458 33.96 -9.55 36.82
C GLY A 458 32.97 -9.63 37.99
N TYR A 459 31.83 -8.93 37.92
CA TYR A 459 30.78 -9.05 38.93
C TYR A 459 30.11 -10.42 38.88
N ASN A 460 29.82 -10.99 40.05
CA ASN A 460 29.04 -12.22 40.15
C ASN A 460 27.53 -11.95 40.03
N LYS A 461 26.74 -13.02 39.92
CA LYS A 461 25.30 -12.91 39.67
C LYS A 461 24.57 -12.16 40.79
N GLU A 462 24.91 -12.38 42.06
CA GLU A 462 24.29 -11.67 43.18
C GLU A 462 24.62 -10.17 43.19
N GLU A 463 25.85 -9.81 42.84
CA GLU A 463 26.31 -8.42 42.71
C GLU A 463 25.62 -7.70 41.55
N ILE A 464 25.49 -8.36 40.40
CA ILE A 464 24.78 -7.83 39.22
C ILE A 464 23.32 -7.56 39.56
N ILE A 465 22.63 -8.49 40.24
CA ILE A 465 21.23 -8.31 40.65
C ILE A 465 21.09 -7.12 41.61
N SER A 466 22.01 -6.98 42.57
CA SER A 466 22.02 -5.84 43.50
C SER A 466 22.22 -4.51 42.77
N GLN A 467 23.19 -4.43 41.85
CA GLN A 467 23.45 -3.22 41.05
C GLN A 467 22.27 -2.83 40.15
N ILE A 468 21.60 -3.81 39.55
CA ILE A 468 20.41 -3.56 38.72
C ILE A 468 19.23 -3.06 39.57
N LYS A 469 19.03 -3.64 40.76
CA LYS A 469 17.99 -3.18 41.71
C LYS A 469 18.25 -1.78 42.24
N GLU A 470 19.50 -1.42 42.51
CA GLU A 470 19.88 -0.06 42.92
C GLU A 470 19.67 0.93 41.78
N LYS A 471 20.07 0.58 40.54
CA LYS A 471 19.88 1.43 39.35
C LYS A 471 18.45 1.51 38.82
N GLN A 472 17.52 0.64 39.25
CA GLN A 472 16.10 0.75 38.90
C GLN A 472 15.39 1.88 39.66
N ASN A 473 15.93 2.33 40.79
CA ASN A 473 15.38 3.44 41.59
C ASN A 473 15.88 4.81 41.15
N ASP A 474 16.99 4.89 40.42
CA ASP A 474 17.47 6.11 39.77
C ASP A 474 17.03 6.06 38.31
N ILE A 475 16.20 7.01 37.87
CA ILE A 475 15.86 7.17 36.44
C ILE A 475 17.14 7.62 35.74
N VAL A 476 17.94 6.66 35.27
CA VAL A 476 19.20 6.92 34.58
C VAL A 476 18.90 7.23 33.11
N THR A 477 18.92 8.53 32.80
CA THR A 477 19.28 9.06 31.48
C THR A 477 20.74 8.68 31.18
N GLU A 478 20.97 7.48 30.66
CA GLU A 478 22.24 7.09 30.03
C GLU A 478 22.03 7.05 28.51
N ASP A 479 23.05 7.47 27.74
CA ASP A 479 23.14 7.56 26.26
C ASP A 479 22.95 6.22 25.50
N LEU A 480 22.43 5.19 26.16
CA LEU A 480 22.25 3.81 25.68
C LEU A 480 20.79 3.33 25.74
N GLY A 481 19.83 4.25 25.63
CA GLY A 481 18.39 3.95 25.60
C GLY A 481 17.91 3.26 24.31
N THR A 482 16.75 2.61 24.37
CA THR A 482 16.00 2.22 23.17
C THR A 482 15.42 3.45 22.46
N THR A 483 15.29 3.42 21.13
CA THR A 483 14.55 4.47 20.41
C THR A 483 13.15 4.59 21.00
N PRO A 484 12.75 5.76 21.48
CA PRO A 484 11.47 5.97 22.14
C PRO A 484 10.30 5.58 21.21
N ARG A 485 9.32 4.82 21.72
CA ARG A 485 8.11 4.41 20.97
C ARG A 485 6.85 4.79 21.73
N SER A 486 5.82 5.26 21.04
CA SER A 486 4.52 5.55 21.68
C SER A 486 3.99 4.30 22.40
N ALA A 487 3.70 4.42 23.70
CA ALA A 487 3.14 3.33 24.48
C ALA A 487 1.76 2.91 23.95
N THR A 488 0.93 3.86 23.56
CA THR A 488 -0.41 3.62 22.98
C THR A 488 -0.32 2.92 21.62
N SER A 489 0.67 3.24 20.79
CA SER A 489 0.90 2.51 19.53
C SER A 489 1.32 1.06 19.77
N ILE A 490 2.17 0.82 20.78
CA ILE A 490 2.56 -0.55 21.16
C ILE A 490 1.36 -1.33 21.68
N LEU A 491 0.55 -0.72 22.56
CA LEU A 491 -0.64 -1.34 23.13
C LEU A 491 -1.71 -1.63 22.08
N GLY A 492 -1.97 -0.69 21.17
CA GLY A 492 -2.90 -0.90 20.05
C GLY A 492 -2.44 -2.05 19.15
N THR A 493 -1.16 -2.07 18.77
CA THR A 493 -0.60 -3.16 17.96
C THR A 493 -0.64 -4.51 18.68
N LEU A 494 -0.35 -4.53 20.00
CA LEU A 494 -0.45 -5.75 20.80
C LEU A 494 -1.89 -6.25 20.86
N ALA A 495 -2.86 -5.35 21.04
CA ALA A 495 -4.26 -5.70 21.10
C ALA A 495 -4.76 -6.23 19.75
N ASP A 496 -4.40 -5.57 18.65
CA ASP A 496 -4.74 -6.00 17.30
C ASP A 496 -4.20 -7.41 16.98
N LEU A 497 -2.92 -7.69 17.28
CA LEU A 497 -2.33 -9.02 17.11
C LEU A 497 -3.02 -10.11 17.94
N VAL A 498 -3.58 -9.75 19.10
CA VAL A 498 -4.31 -10.70 19.98
C VAL A 498 -5.75 -10.90 19.53
N ALA A 499 -6.42 -9.83 19.09
CA ALA A 499 -7.78 -9.88 18.60
C ALA A 499 -7.86 -10.60 17.24
N GLY A 500 -6.87 -10.38 16.39
CA GLY A 500 -6.80 -10.85 15.01
C GLY A 500 -7.76 -10.11 14.09
N SER A 501 -7.43 -10.07 12.79
CA SER A 501 -8.22 -9.37 11.77
C SER A 501 -9.48 -10.13 11.32
N ALA A 502 -9.57 -11.42 11.65
CA ALA A 502 -10.74 -12.26 11.36
C ALA A 502 -11.70 -12.23 12.56
N ASP A 503 -13.02 -12.24 12.29
CA ASP A 503 -14.14 -12.13 13.24
C ASP A 503 -14.19 -13.27 14.29
N ALA A 504 -13.14 -13.39 15.10
CA ALA A 504 -12.94 -14.42 16.11
C ALA A 504 -13.79 -14.18 17.37
N GLY A 505 -14.63 -13.13 17.34
CA GLY A 505 -15.49 -12.73 18.43
C GLY A 505 -14.73 -12.20 19.64
N THR A 506 -13.46 -11.80 19.49
CA THR A 506 -12.59 -11.25 20.55
C THR A 506 -12.24 -9.76 20.37
N PRO A 507 -13.23 -8.86 20.26
CA PRO A 507 -13.00 -7.44 20.03
C PRO A 507 -12.46 -6.67 21.25
N ILE A 508 -12.38 -7.31 22.42
CA ILE A 508 -11.84 -6.71 23.65
C ILE A 508 -10.59 -7.51 24.05
N VAL A 509 -9.51 -6.82 24.39
CA VAL A 509 -8.27 -7.40 24.89
C VAL A 509 -7.95 -6.78 26.25
N LEU A 510 -7.82 -7.62 27.28
CA LEU A 510 -7.30 -7.20 28.58
C LEU A 510 -5.79 -7.32 28.57
N VAL A 511 -5.09 -6.22 28.87
CA VAL A 511 -3.64 -6.17 29.04
C VAL A 511 -3.31 -5.92 30.52
N ARG A 512 -2.56 -6.83 31.14
CA ARG A 512 -2.16 -6.78 32.54
C ARG A 512 -0.65 -6.67 32.70
N GLY A 513 -0.21 -5.83 33.63
CA GLY A 513 1.21 -5.67 33.99
C GLY A 513 2.02 -4.84 32.99
N PHE A 514 1.36 -4.14 32.06
CA PHE A 514 2.05 -3.25 31.13
C PHE A 514 2.39 -1.93 31.83
N GLU A 515 3.68 -1.68 32.05
CA GLU A 515 4.16 -0.44 32.65
C GLU A 515 4.32 0.66 31.60
N TYR A 516 3.79 1.84 31.91
CA TYR A 516 3.95 3.07 31.13
C TYR A 516 4.14 4.25 32.07
N ASN A 517 4.89 5.26 31.63
CA ASN A 517 5.07 6.50 32.38
C ASN A 517 3.97 7.48 31.97
N SER A 518 3.13 7.87 32.91
CA SER A 518 2.06 8.86 32.77
C SER A 518 2.46 10.22 33.28
#